data_AF-A0A932JBI5-F1
#
_entry.id   AF-A0A932JBI5-F1
#
_cell.length_a   1.000
_cell.length_b   1.000
_cell.length_c   1.000
_cell.angle_alpha   90.00
_cell.angle_beta   90.00
_cell.angle_gamma   90.00
#
_symmetry.space_group_name_H-M   'P 1'
#
loop_
_entity.id
_entity.type
_entity.pdbx_description
1 polymer ?
#
loop_
_entity_poly.entity_id
_entity_poly.type
_entity_poly.pdbx_seq_one_letter_code
_entity_poly.pdbx_strand_id
1 'polypeptide(L)' 'MSVMTKRILVNLPEKIYQELKRFARVEYKSVSGVIRESILDKLGGELSKSEAHLVEKGRSEYRRGKGVPWRSVRRG' A
#
# COMPACT_ATOMS: atom_id res chain seq x y z
N MET A 1 1.08 14.03 -12.37
CA MET A 1 0.29 12.78 -12.31
C MET A 1 -0.32 12.67 -10.93
N SER A 2 -1.65 12.60 -10.82
CA SER A 2 -2.30 12.21 -9.57
C SER A 2 -1.97 10.74 -9.31
N VAL A 3 -1.23 10.46 -8.24
CA VAL A 3 -0.68 9.12 -7.93
C VAL A 3 -1.79 8.14 -7.50
N MET A 4 -3.01 8.61 -7.20
CA MET A 4 -4.12 7.76 -6.75
C MET A 4 -5.46 8.22 -7.34
N THR A 5 -6.02 7.43 -8.25
CA THR A 5 -7.32 7.69 -8.90
C THR A 5 -8.47 6.85 -8.31
N LYS A 6 -8.18 5.82 -7.51
CA LYS A 6 -9.16 4.85 -6.98
C LYS A 6 -8.93 4.56 -5.49
N ARG A 7 -10.00 4.15 -4.79
CA ARG A 7 -10.01 3.79 -3.36
C ARG A 7 -10.64 2.42 -3.16
N ILE A 8 -10.16 1.69 -2.16
CA ILE A 8 -10.75 0.43 -1.68
C ILE A 8 -11.37 0.71 -0.32
N LEU A 9 -12.64 0.35 -0.16
CA LEU A 9 -13.41 0.45 1.09
C LEU A 9 -13.80 -0.97 1.51
N VAL A 10 -13.54 -1.30 2.77
CA VAL A 10 -13.81 -2.64 3.32
C VAL A 10 -14.43 -2.46 4.71
N ASN A 11 -15.50 -3.19 4.97
CA ASN A 11 -16.09 -3.28 6.30
C ASN A 11 -15.48 -4.48 7.03
N LEU A 12 -14.99 -4.24 8.25
CA LEU A 12 -14.37 -5.26 9.09
C LEU A 12 -14.95 -5.19 10.51
N PRO A 13 -15.12 -6.33 11.19
CA PRO A 13 -15.36 -6.34 12.63
C PRO A 13 -14.25 -5.61 13.38
N GLU A 14 -14.63 -4.80 14.38
CA GLU A 14 -13.71 -3.93 15.13
C GLU A 14 -12.48 -4.69 15.67
N LYS A 15 -12.70 -5.89 16.23
CA LYS A 15 -11.63 -6.72 16.78
C LYS A 15 -10.59 -7.09 15.72
N ILE A 16 -11.02 -7.43 14.50
CA ILE A 16 -10.13 -7.78 13.39
C ILE A 16 -9.35 -6.54 12.94
N TYR A 17 -10.02 -5.40 12.84
CA TYR A 17 -9.36 -4.15 12.47
C TYR A 17 -8.27 -3.75 13.48
N GLN A 18 -8.53 -3.91 14.78
CA GLN A 18 -7.55 -3.59 15.81
C GLN A 18 -6.32 -4.50 15.77
N GLU A 19 -6.50 -5.81 15.58
CA GLU A 19 -5.37 -6.73 15.41
C GLU A 19 -4.57 -6.42 14.14
N LEU A 20 -5.25 -6.17 13.02
CA LEU A 20 -4.62 -5.75 11.77
C LEU A 20 -3.84 -4.44 11.93
N LYS A 21 -4.38 -3.48 12.70
CA LYS A 21 -3.71 -2.21 13.00
C LYS A 21 -2.46 -2.39 13.84
N ARG A 22 -2.46 -3.32 14.81
CA ARG A 22 -1.28 -3.67 15.61
C ARG A 22 -0.19 -4.27 14.73
N PHE A 23 -0.54 -5.29 13.95
CA PHE A 23 0.36 -5.92 12.98
C PHE A 23 0.97 -4.90 12.00
N ALA A 24 0.11 -4.06 11.41
CA ALA A 24 0.52 -3.07 10.43
C ALA A 24 1.54 -2.05 10.93
N ARG A 25 1.56 -1.74 12.24
CA ARG A 25 2.53 -0.80 12.82
C ARG A 25 3.95 -1.35 12.82
N VAL A 26 4.11 -2.67 12.96
CA VAL A 26 5.41 -3.31 13.08
C VAL A 26 6.09 -3.40 11.71
N GLU A 27 5.36 -3.85 10.69
CA GLU A 27 5.96 -4.23 9.40
C GLU A 27 5.61 -3.29 8.24
N TYR A 28 4.44 -2.64 8.25
CA TYR A 28 3.87 -1.98 7.06
C TYR A 28 3.53 -0.49 7.24
N LYS A 29 3.87 0.11 8.39
CA LYS A 29 3.50 1.47 8.86
C LYS A 29 2.00 1.77 9.01
N SER A 30 1.12 1.14 8.22
CA SER A 30 -0.32 1.38 8.24
C SER A 30 -1.12 0.22 7.65
N VAL A 31 -2.40 0.11 8.05
CA VAL A 31 -3.34 -0.89 7.51
C VAL A 31 -3.43 -0.84 5.98
N SER A 32 -3.44 0.37 5.40
CA SER A 32 -3.43 0.54 3.95
C SER A 32 -2.17 0.01 3.28
N GLY A 33 -1.03 0.02 3.98
CA GLY A 33 0.23 -0.58 3.52
C GLY A 33 0.09 -2.10 3.42
N VAL A 34 -0.46 -2.72 4.47
CA VAL A 34 -0.73 -4.18 4.48
C VAL A 34 -1.62 -4.56 3.30
N ILE A 35 -2.79 -3.92 3.18
CA ILE A 35 -3.75 -4.25 2.11
C ILE A 35 -3.11 -4.11 0.73
N ARG A 36 -2.29 -3.07 0.52
CA ARG A 36 -1.63 -2.85 -0.76
C ARG A 36 -0.62 -3.95 -1.07
N GLU A 37 0.28 -4.27 -0.14
CA GLU A 37 1.27 -5.34 -0.38
C GLU A 37 0.56 -6.69 -0.58
N SER A 38 -0.48 -7.01 0.19
CA SER A 38 -1.27 -8.23 -0.02
C SER A 38 -1.94 -8.29 -1.40
N ILE A 39 -2.45 -7.16 -1.90
CA ILE A 39 -3.00 -7.08 -3.26
C ILE A 39 -1.89 -7.27 -4.30
N LEU A 40 -0.75 -6.59 -4.15
CA LEU A 40 0.36 -6.70 -5.08
C LEU A 40 0.94 -8.12 -5.13
N ASP A 41 1.07 -8.78 -3.98
CA ASP A 41 1.53 -10.17 -3.90
C ASP A 41 0.54 -11.12 -4.58
N LYS A 42 -0.77 -10.85 -4.46
CA LYS A 42 -1.81 -11.65 -5.13
C LYS A 42 -1.85 -11.42 -6.64
N LEU A 43 -1.63 -10.18 -7.07
CA LEU A 43 -1.60 -9.79 -8.49
C LEU A 43 -0.24 -10.04 -9.16
N GLY A 44 0.80 -10.38 -8.42
CA GLY A 44 2.18 -10.48 -8.94
C GLY A 44 2.34 -11.43 -10.14
N GLY A 45 1.47 -12.44 -10.27
CA GLY A 45 1.43 -13.32 -11.44
C GLY A 45 0.73 -12.75 -12.68
N GLU A 46 -0.04 -11.67 -12.52
CA GLU A 46 -0.87 -11.04 -13.55
C GLU A 46 -0.32 -9.68 -14.00
N LEU A 47 0.69 -9.14 -13.32
CA LEU A 47 1.31 -7.86 -13.68
C LEU A 47 2.13 -7.96 -14.96
N SER A 48 1.97 -7.00 -15.86
CA SER A 48 2.90 -6.81 -16.98
C SER A 48 4.30 -6.44 -16.48
N LYS A 49 5.33 -6.67 -17.31
CA LYS A 49 6.72 -6.30 -16.98
C LYS A 49 6.88 -4.83 -16.56
N SER A 50 6.15 -3.93 -17.19
CA SER A 50 6.17 -2.49 -16.86
C SER A 50 5.54 -2.20 -15.50
N GLU A 51 4.47 -2.89 -15.13
CA GLU A 51 3.80 -2.71 -13.83
C GLU A 51 4.63 -3.30 -12.69
N ALA A 52 5.22 -4.48 -12.89
CA ALA A 52 6.16 -5.08 -11.95
C ALA A 52 7.36 -4.15 -11.69
N HIS A 53 7.89 -3.50 -12.74
CA HIS A 53 8.98 -2.53 -12.59
C HIS A 53 8.56 -1.29 -11.76
N LEU A 54 7.33 -0.79 -11.94
CA LEU A 54 6.80 0.32 -11.15
C LEU A 54 6.67 -0.05 -9.66
N VAL A 55 6.21 -1.27 -9.37
CA VAL A 55 6.12 -1.81 -8.01
C VAL A 55 7.49 -1.90 -7.34
N GLU A 56 8.47 -2.49 -8.01
CA GLU A 56 9.83 -2.63 -7.48
C GLU A 56 10.52 -1.28 -7.28
N LYS A 57 10.30 -0.33 -8.19
CA LYS A 57 10.76 1.06 -8.01
C LYS A 57 10.15 1.68 -6.76
N GLY A 58 8.85 1.53 -6.55
CA GLY A 58 8.14 2.03 -5.35
C GLY A 58 8.68 1.41 -4.05
N ARG A 59 8.93 0.10 -4.04
CA ARG A 59 9.56 -0.62 -2.90
C ARG A 59 10.98 -0.12 -2.62
N SER A 60 11.77 0.12 -3.67
CA SER A 60 13.15 0.64 -3.56
C SER A 60 13.17 2.07 -2.99
N GLU A 61 12.30 2.95 -3.49
CA GLU A 61 12.14 4.31 -2.95
C GLU A 61 11.75 4.27 -1.48
N TYR A 62 10.73 3.50 -1.13
CA TYR A 62 10.25 3.33 0.24
C TYR A 62 11.35 2.87 1.20
N ARG A 63 12.17 1.88 0.80
CA ARG A 63 13.32 1.39 1.58
C ARG A 63 14.39 2.46 1.80
N ARG A 64 14.58 3.36 0.84
CA ARG A 64 15.54 4.48 0.93
C ARG A 64 15.00 5.67 1.73
N GLY A 65 13.82 5.54 2.37
CA GLY A 65 13.13 6.65 3.03
C GLY A 65 12.66 7.73 2.06
N LYS A 66 12.71 7.45 0.76
CA LYS A 66 12.23 8.31 -0.33
C LYS A 66 10.86 7.78 -0.78
N GLY A 67 10.14 8.58 -1.56
CA GLY A 67 8.81 8.23 -2.01
C GLY A 67 7.74 9.09 -1.37
N VAL A 68 6.65 9.29 -2.09
CA VAL A 68 5.58 10.21 -1.70
C VAL A 68 4.85 9.62 -0.49
N PRO A 69 4.86 10.29 0.68
CA PRO A 69 3.95 9.92 1.75
C PRO A 69 2.53 10.06 1.19
N TRP A 70 1.84 8.94 1.04
CA TRP A 70 0.50 8.87 0.47
C TRP A 70 -0.49 9.81 1.19
N ARG A 71 -0.19 10.14 2.46
CA ARG A 71 -0.94 11.07 3.32
C ARG A 71 -0.55 12.56 3.13
N SER A 72 0.60 12.87 2.53
CA SER A 72 1.05 14.25 2.28
C SER A 72 0.47 14.85 0.99
N VAL A 73 -0.29 14.06 0.22
CA VAL A 73 -1.07 14.58 -0.91
C VAL A 73 -2.22 15.41 -0.33
N ARG A 74 -2.04 16.75 -0.30
CA ARG A 74 -3.11 17.70 0.03
C ARG A 74 -4.25 17.46 -0.96
N ARG A 75 -5.42 17.11 -0.41
CA ARG A 75 -6.67 16.98 -1.15
C ARG A 75 -7.22 18.41 -1.33
N GLY A 76 -7.24 18.87 -2.57
CA GLY A 76 -8.08 19.97 -3.05
C GLY A 76 -9.10 19.36 -3.98
#